data_AF-A0A2P4SDA7-F1
#
_entry.id   AF-A0A2P4SDA7-F1
#
_cell.length_a   1.000
_cell.length_b   1.000
_cell.length_c   1.000
_cell.angle_alpha   90.00
_cell.angle_beta   90.00
_cell.angle_gamma   90.00
#
_symmetry.space_group_name_H-M   'P 1'
#
loop_
_entity.id
_entity.type
_entity.pdbx_description
1 polymer ?
#
loop_
_entity_poly.entity_id
_entity_poly.type
_entity_poly.pdbx_seq_one_letter_code
_entity_poly.pdbx_strand_id
1 'polypeptide(L)'
;KPNRKLTFLYLANDVIQNSKRKGPEFTKDFAPVIVEAFKHVSSESDESCKKHLGRVLSIWEERSVYENDVLEQLRQALYGDRKVKKRTYEQIKVDENNCSPRSSPTDPPQTMDLIRALQELENAASGDAAVHQRIASLPIEVQDVSLLDRITGEGWGSSN
;
A
#
# COMPACT_ATOMS: atom_id res chain seq x y z
N LYS A 1 5.09 -16.17 6.75
CA LYS A 1 6.23 -17.11 6.65
C LYS A 1 7.13 -16.67 5.47
N PRO A 2 8.24 -15.97 5.73
CA PRO A 2 9.12 -15.41 4.69
C PRO A 2 9.76 -16.46 3.76
N ASN A 3 9.89 -17.72 4.22
CA ASN A 3 10.58 -18.80 3.50
C ASN A 3 9.94 -19.21 2.15
N ARG A 4 8.64 -18.95 1.90
CA ARG A 4 8.01 -19.33 0.63
C ARG A 4 8.54 -18.53 -0.55
N LYS A 5 8.85 -17.25 -0.33
CA LYS A 5 9.32 -16.33 -1.39
C LYS A 5 10.68 -16.76 -1.95
N LEU A 6 11.57 -17.23 -1.07
CA LEU A 6 12.86 -17.79 -1.48
C LEU A 6 12.69 -19.09 -2.29
N THR A 7 11.72 -19.94 -1.93
CA THR A 7 11.39 -21.15 -2.71
C THR A 7 10.96 -20.82 -4.14
N PHE A 8 10.12 -19.79 -4.33
CA PHE A 8 9.73 -19.35 -5.68
C PHE A 8 10.91 -18.81 -6.49
N LEU A 9 11.86 -18.15 -5.85
CA LEU A 9 13.10 -17.70 -6.51
C LEU A 9 13.97 -18.86 -6.95
N TYR A 10 14.09 -19.92 -6.14
CA TYR A 10 14.81 -21.12 -6.55
C TYR A 10 14.10 -21.87 -7.68
N LEU A 11 12.77 -21.90 -7.66
CA LEU A 11 12.00 -22.45 -8.77
C LEU A 11 12.21 -21.63 -10.05
N ALA A 12 12.12 -20.30 -9.98
CA ALA A 12 12.39 -19.42 -11.12
C ALA A 12 13.81 -19.65 -11.64
N ASN A 13 14.80 -19.78 -10.75
CA ASN A 13 16.17 -20.09 -11.12
C ASN A 13 16.28 -21.45 -11.83
N ASP A 14 15.59 -22.49 -11.35
CA ASP A 14 15.58 -23.80 -12.01
C ASP A 14 14.93 -23.73 -13.40
N VAL A 15 13.80 -23.03 -13.53
CA VAL A 15 13.11 -22.83 -14.82
C VAL A 15 14.00 -22.08 -15.80
N ILE A 16 14.59 -20.94 -15.39
CA ILE A 16 15.47 -20.11 -16.25
C ILE A 16 16.73 -20.88 -16.66
N GLN A 17 17.30 -21.71 -15.77
CA GLN A 17 18.49 -22.48 -16.10
C GLN A 17 18.17 -23.67 -17.02
N ASN A 18 17.08 -24.39 -16.76
CA ASN A 18 16.67 -25.55 -17.57
C ASN A 18 16.14 -25.13 -18.94
N SER A 19 15.52 -23.95 -19.04
CA SER A 19 15.01 -23.43 -20.30
C SER A 19 16.11 -23.05 -21.30
N LYS A 20 17.34 -22.74 -20.85
CA LYS A 20 18.44 -22.32 -21.75
C LYS A 20 18.73 -23.31 -22.88
N ARG A 21 18.44 -24.59 -22.70
CA ARG A 21 18.58 -25.62 -23.77
C ARG A 21 17.49 -25.55 -24.83
N LYS A 22 16.32 -25.00 -24.49
CA LYS A 22 15.17 -24.86 -25.39
C LYS A 22 15.18 -23.52 -26.11
N GLY A 23 15.64 -22.47 -25.45
CA GLY A 23 15.76 -21.12 -26.01
C GLY A 23 15.76 -20.04 -24.93
N PRO A 24 15.96 -18.78 -25.32
CA PRO A 24 16.05 -17.64 -24.39
C PRO A 24 14.70 -17.08 -23.96
N GLU A 25 13.57 -17.68 -24.37
CA GLU A 25 12.22 -17.12 -24.20
C GLU A 25 11.91 -16.91 -22.72
N PHE A 26 12.13 -17.92 -21.88
CA PHE A 26 11.91 -17.81 -20.44
C PHE A 26 12.79 -16.72 -19.82
N THR A 27 14.06 -16.62 -20.21
CA THR A 27 14.92 -15.53 -19.72
C THR A 27 14.33 -14.17 -20.08
N LYS A 28 13.85 -13.99 -21.32
CA LYS A 28 13.24 -12.73 -21.77
C LYS A 28 11.92 -12.42 -21.06
N ASP A 29 11.05 -13.41 -20.93
CA ASP A 29 9.72 -13.25 -20.32
C ASP A 29 9.79 -13.00 -18.81
N PHE A 30 10.78 -13.58 -18.14
CA PHE A 30 11.01 -13.33 -16.71
C PHE A 30 11.70 -11.98 -16.44
N ALA A 31 12.44 -11.40 -17.39
CA ALA A 31 13.18 -10.15 -17.19
C ALA A 31 12.35 -8.98 -16.63
N PRO A 32 11.13 -8.64 -17.12
CA PRO A 32 10.36 -7.53 -16.58
C PRO A 32 9.87 -7.76 -15.15
N VAL A 33 9.56 -9.01 -14.79
CA VAL A 33 8.97 -9.35 -13.48
C VAL A 33 10.02 -9.68 -12.42
N ILE A 34 11.23 -10.10 -12.82
CA ILE A 34 12.24 -10.56 -11.88
C ILE A 34 12.79 -9.43 -11.01
N VAL A 35 12.88 -8.21 -11.56
CA VAL A 35 13.32 -7.01 -10.83
C VAL A 35 12.32 -6.66 -9.72
N GLU A 36 11.02 -6.65 -10.05
CA GLU A 36 9.96 -6.36 -9.08
C GLU A 36 9.91 -7.44 -7.99
N ALA A 37 10.00 -8.71 -8.38
CA ALA A 37 10.07 -9.82 -7.44
C ALA A 37 11.27 -9.70 -6.49
N PHE A 38 12.47 -9.44 -7.00
CA PHE A 38 13.67 -9.26 -6.18
C PHE A 38 13.51 -8.12 -5.17
N LYS A 39 12.98 -6.98 -5.61
CA LYS A 39 12.72 -5.83 -4.72
C LYS A 39 11.73 -6.18 -3.62
N HIS A 40 10.65 -6.86 -3.97
CA HIS A 40 9.62 -7.27 -3.03
C HIS A 40 10.16 -8.25 -1.99
N VAL A 41 10.89 -9.28 -2.43
CA VAL A 41 11.51 -10.26 -1.51
C VAL A 41 12.57 -9.60 -0.64
N SER A 42 13.42 -8.73 -1.20
CA SER A 42 14.40 -7.94 -0.44
C SER A 42 13.76 -7.07 0.64
N SER A 43 12.60 -6.48 0.36
CA SER A 43 11.90 -5.57 1.28
C SER A 43 11.19 -6.25 2.44
N GLU A 44 10.75 -7.50 2.26
CA GLU A 44 9.96 -8.24 3.24
C GLU A 44 10.72 -9.35 3.97
N SER A 45 12.00 -9.52 3.66
CA SER A 45 12.82 -10.59 4.22
C SER A 45 13.96 -10.08 5.08
N ASP A 46 14.42 -10.95 5.96
CA ASP A 46 15.50 -10.71 6.90
C ASP A 46 16.88 -10.81 6.23
N GLU A 47 17.92 -10.42 6.96
CA GLU A 47 19.29 -10.36 6.44
C GLU A 47 19.80 -11.71 5.93
N SER A 48 19.30 -12.83 6.50
CA SER A 48 19.64 -14.16 6.02
C SER A 48 19.11 -14.40 4.60
N CYS A 49 17.87 -14.03 4.31
CA CYS A 49 17.29 -14.13 2.97
C CYS A 49 18.02 -13.24 1.96
N LYS A 50 18.42 -12.02 2.35
CA LYS A 50 19.20 -11.13 1.48
C LYS A 50 20.55 -11.71 1.09
N LYS A 51 21.22 -12.44 1.98
CA LYS A 51 22.45 -13.19 1.63
C LYS A 51 22.19 -14.24 0.55
N HIS A 52 21.04 -14.93 0.61
CA HIS A 52 20.66 -15.89 -0.42
C HIS A 52 20.35 -15.20 -1.76
N LEU A 53 19.63 -14.08 -1.73
CA LEU A 53 19.39 -13.24 -2.92
C LEU A 53 20.71 -12.76 -3.56
N GLY A 54 21.65 -12.28 -2.74
CA GLY A 54 22.96 -11.84 -3.20
C GLY A 54 23.76 -12.98 -3.85
N ARG A 55 23.70 -14.19 -3.29
CA ARG A 55 24.31 -15.37 -3.92
C ARG A 55 23.69 -15.70 -5.28
N VAL A 56 22.36 -15.64 -5.41
CA VAL A 56 21.68 -15.86 -6.70
C VAL A 56 22.10 -14.81 -7.72
N LEU A 57 22.14 -13.53 -7.31
CA LEU A 57 22.57 -12.43 -8.18
C LEU A 57 24.01 -12.59 -8.67
N SER A 58 24.95 -12.94 -7.79
CA SER A 58 26.35 -13.24 -8.14
C SER A 58 26.44 -14.31 -9.23
N ILE A 59 25.69 -15.41 -9.07
CA ILE A 59 25.68 -16.51 -10.05
C ILE A 59 25.11 -16.05 -11.39
N TRP A 60 24.08 -15.19 -11.38
CA TRP A 60 23.49 -14.67 -12.61
C TRP A 60 24.41 -13.71 -13.36
N GLU A 61 25.20 -12.92 -12.64
CA GLU A 61 26.24 -12.05 -13.19
C GLU A 61 27.38 -12.88 -13.79
N GLU A 62 27.93 -13.83 -13.03
CA GLU A 62 29.01 -14.74 -13.48
C GLU A 62 28.65 -15.52 -14.75
N ARG A 63 27.37 -15.87 -14.90
CA ARG A 63 26.87 -16.68 -16.03
C ARG A 63 26.20 -15.86 -17.13
N SER A 64 26.23 -14.53 -17.02
CA SER A 64 25.54 -13.60 -17.92
C SER A 64 24.10 -14.08 -18.23
N VAL A 65 23.35 -14.41 -17.18
CA VAL A 65 21.96 -14.91 -17.34
C VAL A 65 21.05 -13.82 -17.89
N TYR A 66 21.30 -12.58 -17.49
CA TYR A 66 20.61 -11.39 -17.94
C TYR A 66 21.61 -10.36 -18.46
N GLU A 67 21.13 -9.40 -19.24
CA GLU A 67 21.90 -8.24 -19.69
C GLU A 67 22.29 -7.34 -18.50
N ASN A 68 23.39 -6.59 -18.65
CA ASN A 68 23.94 -5.72 -17.59
C ASN A 68 22.89 -4.75 -17.02
N ASP A 69 22.01 -4.19 -17.86
CA ASP A 69 20.96 -3.26 -17.43
C ASP A 69 19.98 -3.89 -16.43
N VAL A 70 19.68 -5.18 -16.60
CA VAL A 70 18.78 -5.92 -15.70
C VAL A 70 19.53 -6.32 -14.43
N LEU A 71 20.79 -6.75 -14.56
CA LEU A 71 21.65 -7.10 -13.42
C LEU A 71 21.87 -5.90 -12.48
N GLU A 72 22.07 -4.71 -13.04
CA GLU A 72 22.24 -3.48 -12.25
C GLU A 72 20.93 -3.09 -11.54
N GLN A 73 19.78 -3.24 -12.20
CA GLN A 73 18.47 -3.06 -11.56
C GLN A 73 18.25 -4.03 -10.40
N LEU A 74 18.66 -5.29 -10.54
CA LEU A 74 18.60 -6.29 -9.47
C LEU A 74 19.55 -5.95 -8.32
N ARG A 75 20.76 -5.46 -8.63
CA ARG A 75 21.72 -4.98 -7.63
C ARG A 75 21.15 -3.81 -6.84
N GLN A 76 20.52 -2.86 -7.52
CA GLN A 76 19.87 -1.72 -6.87
C GLN A 76 18.61 -2.13 -6.09
N ALA A 77 17.86 -3.15 -6.53
CA ALA A 77 16.75 -3.71 -5.77
C ALA A 77 17.19 -4.39 -4.46
N LEU A 78 18.40 -4.96 -4.44
CA LEU A 78 18.94 -5.66 -3.27
C LEU A 78 19.71 -4.73 -2.30
N TYR A 79 20.52 -3.82 -2.83
CA TYR A 79 21.45 -2.97 -2.06
C TYR A 79 21.14 -1.47 -2.14
N GLY A 80 20.23 -1.06 -3.01
CA GLY A 80 19.91 0.35 -3.18
C GLY A 80 19.35 0.96 -1.90
N ASP A 81 19.90 2.10 -1.52
CA ASP A 81 19.42 2.87 -0.38
C ASP A 81 17.95 3.23 -0.59
N ARG A 82 17.13 2.93 0.43
CA ARG A 82 15.74 3.35 0.44
C ARG A 82 15.69 4.86 0.61
N LYS A 83 15.81 5.62 -0.47
CA LYS A 83 15.10 6.90 -0.53
C LYS A 83 13.63 6.53 -0.39
N VAL A 84 13.08 6.76 0.79
CA VAL A 84 11.65 6.68 1.06
C VAL A 84 11.00 7.57 0.01
N LYS A 85 10.54 6.99 -1.10
CA LYS A 85 9.54 7.62 -1.94
C LYS A 85 8.31 7.66 -1.05
N LYS A 86 8.19 8.76 -0.28
CA LYS A 86 6.88 9.24 0.14
C LYS A 86 6.07 9.23 -1.14
N ARG A 87 5.06 8.37 -1.19
CA ARG A 87 4.12 8.26 -2.28
C ARG A 87 3.65 9.69 -2.56
N THR A 88 4.10 10.29 -3.66
CA THR A 88 3.46 11.46 -4.23
C THR A 88 2.07 10.98 -4.61
N TYR A 89 1.09 11.39 -3.83
CA TYR A 89 -0.31 11.34 -4.21
C TYR A 89 -0.43 12.01 -5.58
N GLU A 90 -1.04 11.33 -6.55
CA GLU A 90 -1.42 11.99 -7.80
C GLU A 90 -2.27 13.20 -7.45
N GLN A 91 -1.92 14.33 -8.07
CA GLN A 91 -2.63 15.58 -7.95
C GLN A 91 -4.07 15.39 -8.45
N ILE A 92 -5.03 15.37 -7.53
CA ILE A 92 -6.41 15.70 -7.86
C ILE A 92 -6.38 17.17 -8.28
N LYS A 93 -6.69 17.43 -9.55
CA LYS A 93 -6.82 18.79 -10.09
C LYS A 93 -7.97 19.47 -9.36
N VAL A 94 -7.67 20.52 -8.60
CA VAL A 94 -8.68 21.48 -8.17
C VAL A 94 -8.27 22.81 -8.76
N ASP A 95 -9.11 23.25 -9.69
CA ASP A 95 -9.02 24.47 -10.47
C ASP A 95 -9.33 25.69 -9.56
N GLU A 96 -8.33 26.56 -9.45
CA GLU A 96 -8.40 28.03 -9.58
C GLU A 96 -9.37 28.85 -8.68
N ASN A 97 -8.85 29.48 -7.60
CA ASN A 97 -9.02 30.91 -7.34
C ASN A 97 -8.09 31.43 -6.19
N ASN A 98 -7.08 32.23 -6.55
CA ASN A 98 -6.45 33.30 -5.76
C ASN A 98 -5.64 32.97 -4.48
N CYS A 99 -4.30 32.87 -4.60
CA CYS A 99 -3.33 33.87 -4.10
C CYS A 99 -1.87 33.36 -4.21
N SER A 100 -0.96 34.28 -4.53
CA SER A 100 0.45 34.10 -4.92
C SER A 100 1.41 33.55 -3.83
N PRO A 101 2.63 33.13 -4.21
CA PRO A 101 3.53 32.26 -3.43
C PRO A 101 4.47 33.04 -2.50
N ARG A 102 4.53 32.66 -1.22
CA ARG A 102 5.58 32.95 -0.22
C ARG A 102 5.10 32.22 1.05
N SER A 103 5.81 31.33 1.71
CA SER A 103 7.24 31.27 1.99
C SER A 103 7.52 29.93 2.69
N SER A 104 8.58 29.24 2.27
CA SER A 104 9.39 28.42 3.19
C SER A 104 10.76 29.09 3.28
N PRO A 105 11.57 28.93 4.34
CA PRO A 105 11.38 28.24 5.63
C PRO A 105 11.42 29.28 6.79
N THR A 106 11.05 28.98 8.02
CA THR A 106 11.98 28.76 9.15
C THR A 106 11.18 29.14 10.40
N ASP A 107 10.71 28.15 11.15
CA ASP A 107 10.51 28.16 12.60
C ASP A 107 9.67 26.93 12.95
N PRO A 108 10.07 26.09 13.93
CA PRO A 108 9.20 25.06 14.43
C PRO A 108 7.90 25.72 14.92
N PRO A 109 6.71 25.22 14.56
CA PRO A 109 5.44 25.78 15.02
C PRO A 109 5.52 25.98 16.54
N GLN A 110 5.20 27.19 17.00
CA GLN A 110 5.23 27.51 18.42
C GLN A 110 4.33 26.49 19.13
N THR A 111 4.75 25.98 20.29
CA THR A 111 4.02 24.92 21.03
C THR A 111 2.52 25.22 21.18
N MET A 112 2.15 26.51 21.27
CA MET A 112 0.77 26.99 21.34
C MET A 112 -0.05 26.67 20.07
N ASP A 113 0.55 26.77 18.89
CA ASP A 113 -0.13 26.50 17.61
C ASP A 113 -0.34 24.99 17.43
N LEU A 114 0.61 24.17 17.91
CA LEU A 114 0.45 22.72 17.94
C LEU A 114 -0.68 22.28 18.88
N ILE A 115 -0.74 22.86 20.08
CA ILE A 115 -1.79 22.58 21.07
C ILE A 115 -3.16 22.93 20.47
N ARG A 116 -3.26 24.11 19.83
CA ARG A 116 -4.51 24.55 19.19
C ARG A 116 -4.93 23.62 18.06
N ALA A 117 -3.99 23.25 17.18
CA ALA A 117 -4.28 22.33 16.06
C ALA A 117 -4.72 20.94 16.55
N LEU A 118 -4.14 20.43 17.65
CA LEU A 118 -4.56 19.16 18.25
C LEU A 118 -5.97 19.26 18.86
N GLN A 119 -6.29 20.35 19.55
CA GLN A 119 -7.64 20.60 20.09
C GLN A 119 -8.68 20.79 18.98
N GLU A 120 -8.34 21.50 17.91
CA GLU A 120 -9.21 21.66 16.75
C GLU A 120 -9.46 20.32 16.04
N LEU A 121 -8.44 19.45 15.96
CA LEU A 121 -8.59 18.11 15.40
C LEU A 121 -9.46 17.19 16.27
N GLU A 122 -9.32 17.27 17.60
CA GLU A 122 -10.19 16.53 18.54
C GLU A 122 -11.66 16.99 18.41
N ASN A 123 -11.88 18.29 18.23
CA ASN A 123 -13.22 18.83 17.98
C ASN A 123 -13.75 18.48 16.57
N ALA A 124 -12.87 18.44 15.56
CA ALA A 124 -13.23 18.09 14.19
C ALA A 124 -13.50 16.59 14.00
N ALA A 125 -12.98 15.74 14.88
CA ALA A 125 -13.23 14.29 14.92
C ALA A 125 -14.56 13.91 15.59
N SER A 126 -15.38 14.88 16.03
CA SER A 126 -16.77 14.62 16.38
C SER A 126 -17.59 14.49 15.09
N GLY A 127 -17.72 13.25 14.61
CA GLY A 127 -18.61 12.88 13.52
C GLY A 127 -20.06 13.28 13.83
N ASP A 128 -20.42 14.48 13.36
CA ASP A 128 -21.69 15.17 13.45
C ASP A 128 -22.49 14.95 14.75
N ALA A 129 -22.26 15.82 15.74
CA ALA A 129 -23.09 15.92 16.94
C ALA A 129 -24.59 16.03 16.60
N ALA A 130 -24.94 16.62 15.44
CA ALA A 130 -26.33 16.68 15.00
C ALA A 130 -26.86 15.32 14.52
N VAL A 131 -26.04 14.48 13.87
CA VAL A 131 -26.39 13.07 13.57
C VAL A 131 -26.54 12.26 14.84
N HIS A 132 -25.64 12.39 15.82
CA HIS A 132 -25.79 11.70 17.11
C HIS A 132 -27.07 12.11 17.85
N GLN A 133 -27.42 13.40 17.88
CA GLN A 133 -28.69 13.87 18.43
C GLN A 133 -29.90 13.35 17.66
N ARG A 134 -29.83 13.30 16.32
CA ARG A 134 -30.90 12.76 15.46
C ARG A 134 -31.10 11.26 15.63
N ILE A 135 -30.02 10.48 15.85
CA ILE A 135 -30.12 9.06 16.15
C ILE A 135 -30.70 8.86 17.55
N ALA A 136 -30.27 9.65 18.52
CA ALA A 136 -30.78 9.58 19.90
C ALA A 136 -32.26 9.97 20.03
N SER A 137 -32.79 10.80 19.13
CA SER A 137 -34.20 11.21 19.11
C SER A 137 -35.12 10.28 18.30
N LEU A 138 -34.60 9.19 17.74
CA LEU A 138 -35.46 8.20 17.06
C LEU A 138 -36.38 7.48 18.07
N PRO A 139 -37.61 7.10 17.68
CA PRO A 139 -38.51 6.30 18.51
C PRO A 139 -37.86 4.95 18.90
N ILE A 140 -38.15 4.43 20.08
CA ILE A 140 -37.57 3.16 20.54
C ILE A 140 -37.97 1.98 19.64
N GLU A 141 -39.10 2.10 18.95
CA GLU A 141 -39.61 1.12 17.99
C GLU A 141 -38.64 0.89 16.82
N VAL A 142 -37.83 1.89 16.44
CA VAL A 142 -36.80 1.75 15.40
C VAL A 142 -35.38 1.58 15.94
N GLN A 143 -35.21 1.66 17.27
CA GLN A 143 -33.93 1.41 17.94
C GLN A 143 -33.81 -0.02 18.49
N ASP A 144 -34.94 -0.66 18.82
CA ASP A 144 -34.99 -2.00 19.40
C ASP A 144 -35.55 -3.02 18.39
N VAL A 145 -34.70 -3.97 17.99
CA VAL A 145 -35.01 -5.03 17.03
C VAL A 145 -36.17 -5.94 17.52
N SER A 146 -36.40 -6.01 18.84
CA SER A 146 -37.49 -6.80 19.43
C SER A 146 -38.87 -6.13 19.33
N LEU A 147 -38.92 -4.83 19.01
CA LEU A 147 -40.16 -4.05 18.88
C LEU A 147 -40.62 -3.89 17.43
N LEU A 148 -39.91 -4.48 16.46
CA LEU A 148 -40.23 -4.40 15.03
C LEU A 148 -41.61 -4.97 14.67
N ASP A 149 -42.13 -5.95 15.42
CA ASP A 149 -43.48 -6.52 15.23
C ASP A 149 -44.61 -5.52 15.48
N ARG A 150 -44.35 -4.41 16.21
CA ARG A 150 -45.35 -3.36 16.45
C ARG A 150 -45.48 -2.39 15.27
N ILE A 151 -44.47 -2.31 14.40
CA ILE A 151 -44.45 -1.41 13.22
C ILE A 151 -45.22 -2.03 12.04
N THR A 152 -45.33 -3.36 11.98
CA THR A 152 -46.06 -4.08 10.93
C THR A 152 -47.56 -4.22 11.20
N GLY A 153 -48.07 -3.70 12.32
CA GLY A 153 -49.39 -4.03 12.86
C GLY A 153 -50.59 -3.19 12.42
N GLU A 154 -50.43 -1.94 11.97
CA GLU A 154 -51.60 -1.10 11.65
C GLU A 154 -51.38 -0.24 10.40
N GLY A 155 -52.08 -0.58 9.31
CA GLY A 155 -52.44 0.42 8.32
C GLY A 155 -52.20 0.16 6.83
N TRP A 156 -52.08 -1.07 6.34
CA TRP A 156 -52.33 -1.35 4.92
C TRP A 156 -53.47 -2.36 4.72
N GLY A 157 -54.68 -1.80 4.71
CA GLY A 157 -55.81 -2.20 3.86
C GLY A 157 -56.15 -3.68 3.74
N SER A 158 -56.99 -4.18 4.65
CA SER A 158 -58.01 -5.14 4.24
C SER A 158 -59.15 -4.38 3.57
N SER A 159 -59.12 -4.35 2.23
CA SER A 159 -60.30 -4.09 1.41
C SER A 159 -61.00 -5.44 1.20
N ASN A 160 -62.22 -5.59 1.71
CA ASN A 160 -63.28 -6.36 1.06
C ASN A 160 -64.64 -5.78 1.45
#